data_AF-A0A1W1BSZ6-F1
#
_entry.id   AF-A0A1W1BSZ6-F1
#
_cell.length_a   1.000
_cell.length_b   1.000
_cell.length_c   1.000
_cell.angle_alpha   90.00
_cell.angle_beta   90.00
_cell.angle_gamma   90.00
#
_symmetry.space_group_name_H-M   'P 1'
#
loop_
_entity.id
_entity.type
_entity.pdbx_description
1 polymer ?
#
loop_
_entity_poly.entity_id
_entity_poly.type
_entity_poly.pdbx_seq_one_letter_code
_entity_poly.pdbx_strand_id
1 'polypeptide(L)'
;MDKINSLNKRLTTISDSFGGMNFFLQFLEEIREAKHHPLTAGNSYFNSSFGNIKWNKVIFKDKITLLLKIRLETNEDDNIIPNKEDKQYKKVLNLVRTLKPIIFTITPNNIDDINNENKSFTVKPFDIIGEDKTVLNPIFDLIFFSSIDKVKKILLYK
;
A
#
# COMPACT_ATOMS: atom_id res chain seq x y z
N MET A 1 18.39 0.73 12.31
CA MET A 1 18.03 -0.71 12.45
C MET A 1 16.54 -0.90 12.75
N ASP A 2 15.91 -0.01 13.54
CA ASP A 2 14.52 -0.20 14.02
C ASP A 2 13.41 -0.10 12.95
N LYS A 3 13.59 0.74 11.92
CA LYS A 3 12.54 0.98 10.90
C LYS A 3 12.32 -0.23 9.97
N ILE A 4 13.39 -0.91 9.56
CA ILE A 4 13.32 -2.11 8.71
C ILE A 4 12.75 -3.29 9.50
N ASN A 5 13.17 -3.48 10.76
CA ASN A 5 12.64 -4.54 11.62
C ASN A 5 11.14 -4.33 11.91
N SER A 6 10.72 -3.09 12.16
CA SER A 6 9.30 -2.75 12.33
C SER A 6 8.47 -3.03 11.07
N LEU A 7 9.02 -2.69 9.89
CA LEU A 7 8.39 -2.96 8.61
C LEU A 7 8.27 -4.46 8.33
N ASN A 8 9.36 -5.22 8.53
CA ASN A 8 9.36 -6.68 8.42
C ASN A 8 8.29 -7.27 9.34
N LYS A 9 8.29 -6.93 10.64
CA LYS A 9 7.32 -7.46 11.61
C LYS A 9 5.88 -7.22 11.17
N ARG A 10 5.55 -6.00 10.74
CA ARG A 10 4.20 -5.66 10.29
C ARG A 10 3.81 -6.41 9.01
N LEU A 11 4.74 -6.55 8.06
CA LEU A 11 4.52 -7.29 6.83
C LEU A 11 4.36 -8.79 7.10
N THR A 12 5.11 -9.36 8.05
CA THR A 12 5.00 -10.76 8.49
C THR A 12 3.64 -11.01 9.12
N THR A 13 3.15 -10.14 10.02
CA THR A 13 1.79 -10.26 10.58
C THR A 13 0.71 -10.25 9.50
N ILE A 14 0.87 -9.39 8.48
CA ILE A 14 -0.03 -9.39 7.32
C ILE A 14 0.07 -10.72 6.58
N SER A 15 1.28 -11.17 6.25
CA SER A 15 1.53 -12.44 5.57
C SER A 15 0.91 -13.63 6.29
N ASP A 16 1.07 -13.71 7.61
CA ASP A 16 0.52 -14.79 8.43
C ASP A 16 -1.01 -14.79 8.42
N SER A 17 -1.65 -13.63 8.29
CA SER A 17 -3.12 -13.54 8.16
C SER A 17 -3.66 -14.17 6.88
N PHE A 18 -2.82 -14.33 5.84
CA PHE A 18 -3.17 -15.07 4.61
C PHE A 18 -2.87 -16.57 4.71
N GLY A 19 -2.41 -17.08 5.85
CA GLY A 19 -1.91 -18.45 5.99
C GLY A 19 -0.41 -18.58 5.67
N GLY A 20 0.31 -17.45 5.59
CA GLY A 20 1.76 -17.40 5.42
C GLY A 20 2.23 -16.81 4.09
N MET A 21 3.55 -16.76 3.94
CA MET A 21 4.23 -16.01 2.88
C MET A 21 3.78 -16.39 1.47
N ASN A 22 3.60 -17.68 1.17
CA ASN A 22 3.24 -18.11 -0.18
C ASN A 22 1.88 -17.57 -0.63
N PHE A 23 0.85 -17.69 0.21
CA PHE A 23 -0.49 -17.19 -0.07
C PHE A 23 -0.51 -15.67 -0.18
N PHE A 24 0.22 -14.97 0.70
CA PHE A 24 0.34 -13.52 0.62
C PHE A 24 1.04 -13.06 -0.66
N LEU A 25 2.09 -13.74 -1.11
CA LEU A 25 2.78 -13.38 -2.34
C LEU A 25 1.91 -13.63 -3.58
N GLN A 26 1.14 -14.72 -3.61
CA GLN A 26 0.18 -14.99 -4.69
C GLN A 26 -0.95 -13.94 -4.72
N PHE A 27 -1.42 -13.50 -3.55
CA PHE A 27 -2.33 -12.35 -3.46
C PHE A 27 -1.74 -11.10 -4.11
N LEU A 28 -0.47 -10.78 -3.82
CA LEU A 28 0.20 -9.64 -4.43
C LEU A 28 0.42 -9.81 -5.94
N GLU A 29 0.71 -11.03 -6.41
CA GLU A 29 0.83 -11.35 -7.83
C GLU A 29 -0.48 -11.05 -8.57
N GLU A 30 -1.64 -11.47 -8.04
CA GLU A 30 -2.94 -11.14 -8.64
C GLU A 30 -3.21 -9.63 -8.67
N ILE A 31 -2.77 -8.86 -7.67
CA ILE A 31 -2.85 -7.38 -7.70
C ILE A 31 -2.02 -6.82 -8.87
N ARG A 32 -0.83 -7.39 -9.14
CA ARG A 32 0.07 -6.93 -10.22
C ARG A 32 -0.40 -7.36 -11.60
N GLU A 33 -1.03 -8.51 -11.73
CA GLU A 33 -1.55 -9.05 -12.99
C GLU A 33 -2.90 -8.46 -13.39
N ALA A 34 -3.56 -7.73 -12.50
CA ALA A 34 -4.80 -7.04 -12.80
C ALA A 34 -4.68 -6.12 -14.03
N LYS A 35 -5.54 -6.35 -15.04
CA LYS A 35 -5.58 -5.58 -16.31
C LYS A 35 -5.62 -4.06 -16.10
N HIS A 36 -6.32 -3.61 -15.07
CA HIS A 36 -6.33 -2.22 -14.62
C HIS A 36 -5.84 -2.17 -13.18
N HIS A 37 -5.07 -1.13 -12.86
CA HIS A 37 -4.54 -0.96 -11.52
C HIS A 37 -5.69 -1.02 -10.49
N PRO A 38 -5.64 -1.91 -9.48
CA PRO A 38 -6.78 -2.17 -8.60
C PRO A 38 -7.35 -0.91 -7.95
N LEU A 39 -6.48 -0.01 -7.50
CA LEU A 39 -6.85 1.30 -6.92
C LEU A 39 -7.78 2.16 -7.80
N THR A 40 -7.83 1.94 -9.11
CA THR A 40 -8.67 2.69 -10.05
C THR A 40 -10.05 2.07 -10.29
N ALA A 41 -10.38 0.97 -9.62
CA ALA A 41 -11.68 0.33 -9.73
C ALA A 41 -12.81 1.26 -9.25
N GLY A 42 -13.81 1.47 -10.10
CA GLY A 42 -14.91 2.41 -9.84
C GLY A 42 -15.82 2.03 -8.65
N ASN A 43 -15.85 0.75 -8.28
CA ASN A 43 -16.56 0.24 -7.10
C ASN A 43 -15.71 0.28 -5.81
N SER A 44 -14.48 0.79 -5.88
CA SER A 44 -13.52 0.84 -4.76
C SER A 44 -13.28 -0.51 -4.10
N TYR A 45 -13.22 -1.57 -4.92
CA TYR A 45 -13.10 -2.94 -4.49
C TYR A 45 -12.22 -3.76 -5.43
N PHE A 46 -11.42 -4.65 -4.88
CA PHE A 46 -10.62 -5.64 -5.60
C PHE A 46 -10.82 -7.01 -4.96
N ASN A 47 -11.05 -8.02 -5.79
CA ASN A 47 -11.22 -9.40 -5.35
C ASN A 47 -10.10 -10.27 -5.92
N SER A 48 -9.63 -11.21 -5.12
CA SER A 48 -8.59 -12.18 -5.43
C SER A 48 -9.01 -13.56 -4.91
N SER A 49 -8.36 -14.61 -5.42
CA SER A 49 -8.49 -15.97 -4.88
C SER A 49 -8.12 -16.04 -3.39
N PHE A 50 -7.19 -15.19 -2.94
CA PHE A 50 -6.60 -15.23 -1.60
C PHE A 50 -7.17 -14.17 -0.64
N GLY A 51 -8.00 -13.25 -1.12
CA GLY A 51 -8.55 -12.17 -0.30
C GLY A 51 -9.25 -11.09 -1.11
N ASN A 52 -9.62 -10.02 -0.42
CA ASN A 52 -10.17 -8.84 -1.07
C ASN A 52 -9.65 -7.55 -0.43
N ILE A 53 -9.75 -6.45 -1.19
CA ILE A 53 -9.40 -5.10 -0.75
C ILE A 53 -10.60 -4.21 -0.99
N LYS A 54 -11.02 -3.46 0.03
CA LYS A 54 -12.04 -2.43 -0.07
C LYS A 54 -11.49 -1.08 0.39
N TRP A 55 -11.88 -0.01 -0.29
CA TRP A 55 -11.58 1.35 0.15
C TRP A 55 -12.78 2.29 0.01
N ASN A 56 -12.71 3.43 0.67
CA ASN A 56 -13.86 4.30 0.93
C ASN A 56 -14.07 5.40 -0.14
N LYS A 57 -13.27 5.48 -1.19
CA LYS A 57 -13.38 6.53 -2.22
C LYS A 57 -12.76 6.13 -3.56
N VAL A 58 -13.47 6.40 -4.66
CA VAL A 58 -12.94 6.19 -6.02
C VAL A 58 -11.67 7.00 -6.24
N ILE A 59 -10.65 6.37 -6.81
CA ILE A 59 -9.37 7.01 -7.14
C ILE A 59 -9.23 7.05 -8.65
N PHE A 60 -9.15 8.27 -9.19
CA PHE A 60 -8.98 8.46 -10.62
C PHE A 60 -7.56 8.12 -11.08
N LYS A 61 -7.44 7.62 -12.31
CA LYS A 61 -6.18 7.17 -12.91
C LYS A 61 -5.08 8.23 -12.87
N ASP A 62 -5.44 9.50 -13.07
CA ASP A 62 -4.49 10.63 -13.02
C ASP A 62 -3.78 10.75 -11.66
N LYS A 63 -4.48 10.43 -10.57
CA LYS A 63 -3.91 10.42 -9.21
C LYS A 63 -2.88 9.31 -9.05
N ILE A 64 -3.18 8.10 -9.55
CA ILE A 64 -2.25 6.97 -9.50
C ILE A 64 -1.02 7.23 -10.37
N THR A 65 -1.20 7.77 -11.59
CA THR A 65 -0.09 8.15 -12.46
C THR A 65 0.82 9.19 -11.81
N LEU A 66 0.24 10.20 -11.16
CA LEU A 66 1.03 11.20 -10.43
C LEU A 66 1.75 10.61 -9.22
N LEU A 67 1.09 9.74 -8.45
CA LEU A 67 1.70 9.08 -7.29
C LEU A 67 2.90 8.23 -7.70
N LEU A 68 2.79 7.46 -8.79
CA LEU A 68 3.89 6.66 -9.33
C LEU A 68 5.07 7.52 -9.78
N LYS A 69 4.80 8.67 -10.40
CA LYS A 69 5.85 9.63 -10.77
C LYS A 69 6.60 10.12 -9.53
N ILE A 70 5.87 10.60 -8.52
CA ILE A 70 6.47 11.09 -7.27
C ILE A 70 7.28 9.98 -6.60
N ARG A 71 6.71 8.78 -6.49
CA ARG A 71 7.37 7.60 -5.91
C ARG A 71 8.75 7.31 -6.50
N LEU A 72 8.92 7.50 -7.81
CA LEU A 72 10.20 7.27 -8.51
C LEU A 72 11.17 8.44 -8.36
N GLU A 73 10.66 9.65 -8.13
CA GLU A 73 11.44 10.89 -8.00
C GLU A 73 11.79 11.23 -6.54
N THR A 74 11.19 10.56 -5.56
CA THR A 74 11.46 10.79 -4.14
C THR A 74 12.93 10.45 -3.81
N ASN A 75 13.67 11.46 -3.34
CA ASN A 75 15.09 11.37 -2.96
C ASN A 75 15.26 11.12 -1.44
N GLU A 76 16.50 11.26 -0.95
CA GLU A 76 17.03 10.87 0.38
C GLU A 76 16.15 11.20 1.61
N ASP A 77 15.30 12.22 1.57
CA ASP A 77 14.42 12.62 2.68
C ASP A 77 13.06 11.89 2.74
N ASP A 78 12.70 11.08 1.74
CA ASP A 78 11.41 10.38 1.62
C ASP A 78 10.14 11.27 1.62
N ASN A 79 10.27 12.60 1.71
CA ASN A 79 9.13 13.51 1.75
C ASN A 79 8.47 13.60 0.36
N ILE A 80 7.19 13.25 0.28
CA ILE A 80 6.44 13.29 -0.97
C ILE A 80 6.01 14.71 -1.33
N ILE A 81 5.95 15.63 -0.37
CA ILE A 81 5.56 17.02 -0.61
C ILE A 81 6.82 17.81 -0.98
N PRO A 82 6.92 18.38 -2.19
CA PRO A 82 8.09 19.17 -2.60
C PRO A 82 8.10 20.53 -1.90
N ASN A 83 9.17 21.31 -2.11
CA ASN A 83 9.25 22.69 -1.63
C ASN A 83 8.14 23.58 -2.22
N LYS A 84 7.75 24.63 -1.49
CA LYS A 84 6.61 25.51 -1.87
C LYS A 84 6.84 26.25 -3.19
N GLU A 85 8.10 26.49 -3.54
CA GLU A 85 8.55 27.16 -4.76
C GLU A 85 8.52 26.21 -5.98
N ASP A 86 8.39 24.89 -5.76
CA ASP A 86 8.32 23.91 -6.84
C ASP A 86 7.00 24.04 -7.62
N LYS A 87 7.10 24.04 -8.96
CA LYS A 87 5.94 24.13 -9.86
C LYS A 87 4.91 23.01 -9.63
N GLN A 88 5.35 21.85 -9.14
CA GLN A 88 4.51 20.70 -8.83
C GLN A 88 3.87 20.77 -7.44
N TYR A 89 4.27 21.71 -6.56
CA TYR A 89 3.81 21.79 -5.17
C TYR A 89 2.30 21.68 -5.00
N LYS A 90 1.53 22.57 -5.66
CA LYS A 90 0.05 22.55 -5.57
C LYS A 90 -0.54 21.24 -6.08
N LYS A 91 0.03 20.67 -7.14
CA LYS A 91 -0.43 19.43 -7.77
C LYS A 91 -0.23 18.24 -6.82
N VAL A 92 0.96 18.14 -6.22
CA VAL A 92 1.30 17.09 -5.26
C VAL A 92 0.51 17.26 -3.96
N LEU A 93 0.37 18.47 -3.45
CA LEU A 93 -0.42 18.74 -2.25
C LEU A 93 -1.89 18.35 -2.41
N ASN A 94 -2.48 18.59 -3.59
CA ASN A 94 -3.82 18.13 -3.92
C ASN A 94 -3.93 16.60 -3.99
N LEU A 95 -2.92 15.92 -4.52
CA LEU A 95 -2.85 14.45 -4.49
C LEU A 95 -2.84 13.94 -3.04
N VAL A 96 -1.97 14.48 -2.20
CA VAL A 96 -1.86 14.08 -0.80
C VAL A 96 -3.18 14.29 -0.07
N ARG A 97 -3.80 15.46 -0.20
CA ARG A 97 -5.12 15.75 0.39
C ARG A 97 -6.21 14.80 -0.09
N THR A 98 -6.15 14.38 -1.35
CA THR A 98 -7.13 13.47 -1.94
C THR A 98 -7.00 12.05 -1.42
N LEU A 99 -5.78 11.53 -1.31
CA LEU A 99 -5.52 10.13 -0.93
C LEU A 99 -5.40 9.94 0.60
N LYS A 100 -4.99 10.96 1.36
CA LYS A 100 -4.87 10.93 2.83
C LYS A 100 -6.09 10.36 3.58
N PRO A 101 -7.34 10.72 3.27
CA PRO A 101 -8.51 10.19 3.99
C PRO A 101 -8.90 8.77 3.56
N ILE A 102 -8.20 8.16 2.59
CA ILE A 102 -8.55 6.84 2.08
C ILE A 102 -7.95 5.76 2.97
N ILE A 103 -8.79 4.80 3.36
CA ILE A 103 -8.42 3.63 4.16
C ILE A 103 -8.67 2.39 3.31
N PHE A 104 -7.65 1.55 3.20
CA PHE A 104 -7.70 0.26 2.50
C PHE A 104 -7.85 -0.83 3.53
N THR A 105 -9.01 -1.50 3.53
CA THR A 105 -9.26 -2.69 4.34
C THR A 105 -8.95 -3.90 3.48
N ILE A 106 -8.01 -4.72 3.94
CA ILE A 106 -7.61 -5.96 3.28
C ILE A 106 -8.10 -7.11 4.14
N THR A 107 -8.83 -8.02 3.51
CA THR A 107 -9.46 -9.17 4.16
C THR A 107 -9.00 -10.43 3.45
N PRO A 108 -8.13 -11.25 4.09
CA PRO A 108 -7.77 -12.56 3.57
C PRO A 108 -8.99 -13.46 3.43
N ASN A 109 -9.01 -14.31 2.41
CA ASN A 109 -9.97 -15.40 2.32
C ASN A 109 -9.44 -16.50 3.23
N ASN A 110 -10.09 -16.72 4.37
CA ASN A 110 -9.70 -17.74 5.32
C ASN A 110 -9.78 -19.12 4.64
N ILE A 111 -8.65 -19.84 4.57
CA ILE A 111 -8.64 -21.16 3.95
C ILE A 111 -9.19 -22.23 4.90
N ASP A 112 -9.17 -22.08 6.24
CA ASP A 112 -9.54 -23.22 7.11
C ASP A 112 -9.98 -22.96 8.58
N ASP A 113 -10.17 -21.74 9.09
CA ASP A 113 -10.33 -21.57 10.56
C ASP A 113 -11.71 -21.11 11.06
N ILE A 114 -12.50 -22.07 11.55
CA ILE A 114 -13.83 -21.91 12.20
C ILE A 114 -13.78 -21.05 13.48
N ASN A 115 -12.59 -20.75 14.03
CA ASN A 115 -12.43 -20.03 15.30
C ASN A 115 -11.75 -18.67 15.22
N ASN A 116 -11.38 -18.18 14.03
CA ASN A 116 -10.69 -16.89 13.92
C ASN A 116 -11.61 -15.82 13.32
N GLU A 117 -11.91 -14.80 14.15
CA GLU A 117 -12.32 -13.48 13.67
C GLU A 117 -11.43 -13.10 12.50
N ASN A 118 -11.97 -13.04 11.28
CA ASN A 118 -11.22 -12.69 10.07
C ASN A 118 -10.42 -11.39 10.34
N LYS A 119 -9.11 -11.51 10.57
CA LYS A 119 -8.25 -10.37 10.93
C LYS A 119 -8.00 -9.53 9.69
N SER A 120 -9.03 -8.80 9.28
CA SER A 120 -8.89 -7.74 8.31
C SER A 120 -7.92 -6.70 8.88
N PHE A 121 -7.08 -6.13 8.02
CA PHE A 121 -6.14 -5.10 8.43
C PHE A 121 -6.28 -3.88 7.53
N THR A 122 -5.99 -2.72 8.12
CA THR A 122 -6.12 -1.45 7.42
C THR A 122 -4.76 -0.88 7.06
N VAL A 123 -4.65 -0.35 5.85
CA VAL A 123 -3.49 0.34 5.33
C VAL A 123 -3.92 1.73 4.85
N LYS A 124 -3.09 2.74 5.08
CA LYS A 124 -3.30 4.11 4.59
C LYS A 124 -2.21 4.44 3.56
N PRO A 125 -2.45 5.32 2.58
CA PRO A 125 -1.44 5.68 1.58
C PRO A 125 -0.19 6.36 2.15
N PHE A 126 -0.35 7.16 3.21
CA PHE A 126 0.71 8.01 3.71
C PHE A 126 0.88 7.91 5.21
N ASP A 127 2.13 8.06 5.66
CA ASP A 127 2.46 8.33 7.05
C ASP A 127 2.84 9.81 7.19
N ILE A 128 2.31 10.45 8.22
CA ILE A 128 2.56 11.87 8.51
C ILE A 128 3.55 11.92 9.66
N ILE A 129 4.74 12.47 9.40
CA ILE A 129 5.84 12.56 10.35
C ILE A 129 5.97 14.03 10.74
N GLY A 130 5.29 14.43 11.82
CA GLY A 130 5.22 15.85 12.20
C GLY A 130 4.38 16.69 11.25
N GLU A 131 4.59 18.01 11.25
CA GLU A 131 3.72 18.96 10.54
C GLU A 131 4.01 19.03 9.03
N ASP A 132 5.27 18.92 8.63
CA ASP A 132 5.71 19.23 7.26
C ASP A 132 6.21 18.03 6.45
N LYS A 133 6.34 16.85 7.05
CA LYS A 133 6.83 15.65 6.37
C LYS A 133 5.74 14.62 6.20
N THR A 134 5.41 14.33 4.95
CA THR A 134 4.51 13.24 4.57
C THR A 134 5.30 12.24 3.75
N VAL A 135 5.25 10.97 4.12
CA VAL A 135 5.95 9.91 3.37
C VAL A 135 4.95 8.90 2.82
N LEU A 136 5.30 8.24 1.72
CA LEU A 136 4.53 7.10 1.24
C LEU A 136 4.59 5.99 2.28
N ASN A 137 3.44 5.47 2.71
CA ASN A 137 3.40 4.40 3.70
C ASN A 137 4.08 3.15 3.10
N PRO A 138 5.12 2.59 3.74
CA PRO A 138 5.87 1.49 3.15
C PRO A 138 5.05 0.21 2.95
N ILE A 139 4.08 -0.09 3.81
CA ILE A 139 3.18 -1.25 3.63
C ILE A 139 2.28 -1.02 2.42
N PHE A 140 1.73 0.19 2.26
CA PHE A 140 0.98 0.56 1.06
C PHE A 140 1.82 0.42 -0.21
N ASP A 141 3.07 0.91 -0.17
CA ASP A 141 4.00 0.77 -1.29
C ASP A 141 4.27 -0.69 -1.65
N LEU A 142 4.48 -1.53 -0.65
CA LEU A 142 4.76 -2.96 -0.84
C LEU A 142 3.57 -3.68 -1.45
N ILE A 143 2.36 -3.37 -0.99
CA ILE A 143 1.14 -4.04 -1.44
C ILE A 143 0.76 -3.63 -2.85
N PHE A 144 0.89 -2.35 -3.24
CA PHE A 144 0.35 -1.87 -4.51
C PHE A 144 1.38 -1.63 -5.62
N PHE A 145 2.65 -1.35 -5.30
CA PHE A 145 3.60 -0.89 -6.33
C PHE A 145 4.94 -1.62 -6.35
N SER A 146 5.42 -2.13 -5.23
CA SER A 146 6.71 -2.84 -5.19
C SER A 146 6.66 -4.16 -5.96
N SER A 147 7.83 -4.59 -6.45
CA SER A 147 8.00 -5.91 -7.03
C SER A 147 7.88 -7.00 -5.97
N ILE A 148 7.44 -8.18 -6.40
CA ILE A 148 7.34 -9.37 -5.55
C ILE A 148 8.70 -9.71 -4.91
N ASP A 149 9.80 -9.56 -5.66
CA ASP A 149 11.15 -9.80 -5.13
C ASP A 149 11.54 -8.87 -3.99
N LYS A 150 11.14 -7.58 -4.07
CA LYS A 150 11.39 -6.63 -2.98
C LYS A 150 10.60 -7.02 -1.73
N VAL A 151 9.35 -7.44 -1.89
CA VAL A 151 8.51 -7.92 -0.78
C VAL A 151 9.13 -9.18 -0.15
N LYS A 152 9.52 -10.16 -0.97
CA LYS A 152 10.21 -11.38 -0.51
C LYS A 152 11.47 -11.06 0.29
N LYS A 153 12.32 -10.15 -0.20
CA LYS A 153 13.54 -9.72 0.52
C LYS A 153 13.23 -9.14 1.89
N ILE A 154 12.16 -8.35 2.03
CA ILE A 154 11.77 -7.76 3.31
C ILE A 154 11.21 -8.82 4.25
N LEU A 155 10.37 -9.75 3.77
CA LEU A 155 9.84 -10.83 4.60
C LEU A 155 10.93 -11.76 5.14
N LEU A 156 11.95 -12.03 4.33
CA LEU A 156 13.07 -12.91 4.68
C LEU A 156 14.20 -12.20 5.44
N TYR A 157 14.08 -10.89 5.66
CA TYR A 157 15.04 -10.11 6.43
C TYR A 157 15.08 -10.62 7.88
N LYS A 158 16.29 -10.89 8.40
CA LYS A 158 16.56 -11.34 9.76
C LYS A 158 17.40 -10.32 10.50
#